data_AF-A0AAE4CXF4-F1
#
_entry.id   AF-A0AAE4CXF4-F1
#
_cell.length_a   1.000
_cell.length_b   1.000
_cell.length_c   1.000
_cell.angle_alpha   90.00
_cell.angle_beta   90.00
_cell.angle_gamma   90.00
#
_symmetry.space_group_name_H-M   'P 1'
#
loop_
_entity.id
_entity.type
_entity.pdbx_description
1 polymer ?
#
loop_
_entity_poly.entity_id
_entity_poly.type
_entity_poly.pdbx_seq_one_letter_code
_entity_poly.pdbx_strand_id
1 'polypeptide(L)'
;MILFAGATADGSASAESGWETIGDIGQTVGAFGTVIAVLALLGAMRSLQLQRRQTHASEEEVLRAMRYNLMILALQHEKYLPLWGFPPSLPQEEMALRAYLGMMFSYFEAGLRNGRMTERELDQSLSNLFHIKVGRDFWHDHRDVYLESGDPSAVRLARIADRHCPPASRTDEPAAGPHDVSRTRDVTGNDPG
;
A
#
# COMPACT_ATOMS: atom_id res chain seq x y z
N MET A 1 -88.62 7.77 52.98
CA MET A 1 -88.86 7.55 51.54
C MET A 1 -87.82 8.38 50.79
N ILE A 2 -87.17 7.74 49.82
CA ILE A 2 -85.85 8.01 49.21
C ILE A 2 -85.70 9.43 48.62
N LEU A 3 -84.47 9.98 48.61
CA LEU A 3 -83.79 10.43 47.37
C LEU A 3 -82.35 10.94 47.63
N PHE A 4 -81.38 10.11 47.21
CA PHE A 4 -80.03 10.50 46.85
C PHE A 4 -80.12 11.51 45.68
N ALA A 5 -79.65 12.74 45.90
CA ALA A 5 -79.51 13.75 44.85
C ALA A 5 -78.26 13.47 44.02
N GLY A 6 -78.44 13.49 42.70
CA GLY A 6 -77.54 12.93 41.70
C GLY A 6 -76.18 13.63 41.58
N ALA A 7 -75.15 12.79 41.48
CA ALA A 7 -73.94 13.06 40.75
C ALA A 7 -74.12 12.66 39.27
N THR A 8 -73.30 13.25 38.39
CA THR A 8 -73.26 13.20 36.91
C THR A 8 -73.77 14.52 36.31
N ALA A 9 -73.12 15.19 35.36
CA ALA A 9 -71.93 14.92 34.59
C ALA A 9 -71.40 16.27 34.09
N ASP A 10 -70.10 16.55 34.22
CA ASP A 10 -69.50 17.70 33.53
C ASP A 10 -67.98 17.53 33.28
N GLY A 11 -67.53 16.28 33.09
CA GLY A 11 -66.10 15.94 32.97
C GLY A 11 -65.66 15.36 31.64
N SER A 12 -66.57 15.03 30.72
CA SER A 12 -66.23 14.31 29.48
C SER A 12 -65.97 15.22 28.28
N ALA A 13 -66.62 16.38 28.19
CA ALA A 13 -66.50 17.27 27.03
C ALA A 13 -65.15 18.01 26.94
N SER A 14 -64.50 18.28 28.08
CA SER A 14 -63.18 18.93 28.11
C SER A 14 -62.02 17.98 27.84
N ALA A 15 -62.21 16.67 28.07
CA ALA A 15 -61.17 15.66 27.85
C ALA A 15 -61.01 15.32 26.36
N GLU A 16 -62.11 15.15 25.63
CA GLU A 16 -62.07 14.80 24.19
C GLU A 16 -61.39 15.90 23.35
N SER A 17 -61.67 17.18 23.61
CA SER A 17 -61.02 18.33 22.95
C SER A 17 -59.51 18.43 23.26
N GLY A 18 -59.10 18.03 24.46
CA GLY A 18 -57.68 17.98 24.85
C GLY A 18 -56.90 16.88 24.12
N TRP A 19 -57.52 15.73 23.86
CA TRP A 19 -56.89 14.62 23.13
C TRP A 19 -56.68 14.92 21.64
N GLU A 20 -57.61 15.60 20.98
CA GLU A 20 -57.44 16.08 19.59
C GLU A 20 -56.30 17.10 19.46
N THR A 21 -56.20 18.04 20.41
CA THR A 21 -55.13 19.06 20.42
C THR A 21 -53.75 18.45 20.71
N ILE A 22 -53.67 17.41 21.54
CA ILE A 22 -52.44 16.64 21.78
C ILE A 22 -52.08 15.77 20.57
N GLY A 23 -53.07 15.26 19.83
CA GLY A 23 -52.89 14.51 18.58
C GLY A 23 -52.22 15.32 17.47
N ASP A 24 -52.64 16.58 17.27
CA ASP A 24 -52.05 17.49 16.28
C ASP A 24 -50.60 17.88 16.60
N ILE A 25 -50.28 18.06 17.89
CA ILE A 25 -48.90 18.29 18.37
C ILE A 25 -48.06 17.02 18.19
N GLY A 26 -48.64 15.84 18.42
CA GLY A 26 -47.99 14.55 18.19
C GLY A 26 -47.63 14.30 16.72
N GLN A 27 -48.47 14.75 15.79
CA GLN A 27 -48.26 14.56 14.35
C GLN A 27 -47.12 15.44 13.80
N THR A 28 -46.96 16.66 14.30
CA THR A 28 -45.84 17.55 13.93
C THR A 28 -44.52 17.11 14.58
N VAL A 29 -44.55 16.73 15.87
CA VAL A 29 -43.35 16.20 16.57
C VAL A 29 -42.85 14.91 15.92
N GLY A 30 -43.74 14.02 15.46
CA GLY A 30 -43.39 12.81 14.73
C GLY A 30 -42.79 13.07 13.33
N ALA A 31 -43.28 14.08 12.62
CA ALA A 31 -42.77 14.46 11.30
C ALA A 31 -41.33 15.00 11.38
N PHE A 32 -41.02 15.87 12.34
CA PHE A 32 -39.65 16.35 12.56
C PHE A 32 -38.70 15.24 13.04
N GLY A 33 -39.18 14.34 13.91
CA GLY A 33 -38.41 13.19 14.36
C GLY A 33 -37.98 12.26 13.21
N THR A 34 -38.84 12.07 12.21
CA THR A 34 -38.54 11.24 11.04
C THR A 34 -37.43 11.85 10.19
N VAL A 35 -37.46 13.17 9.98
CA VAL A 35 -36.41 13.88 9.24
C VAL A 35 -35.06 13.76 9.93
N ILE A 36 -35.03 13.92 11.26
CA ILE A 36 -33.80 13.78 12.05
C ILE A 36 -33.29 12.34 12.02
N ALA A 37 -34.18 11.34 12.12
CA ALA A 37 -33.80 9.93 12.05
C ALA A 37 -33.19 9.55 10.69
N VAL A 38 -33.76 10.05 9.58
CA VAL A 38 -33.22 9.83 8.24
C VAL A 38 -31.84 10.48 8.08
N LEU A 39 -31.65 11.70 8.59
CA LEU A 39 -30.34 12.37 8.59
C LEU A 39 -29.30 11.61 9.43
N ALA A 40 -29.69 11.09 10.59
CA ALA A 40 -28.83 10.29 11.45
C ALA A 40 -28.40 8.98 10.74
N LEU A 41 -29.33 8.31 10.05
CA LEU A 41 -29.05 7.12 9.25
C LEU A 41 -28.09 7.40 8.10
N LEU A 42 -28.26 8.51 7.38
CA LEU A 42 -27.34 8.95 6.33
C LEU A 42 -25.95 9.24 6.90
N GLY A 43 -25.89 9.89 8.06
CA GLY A 43 -24.64 10.12 8.80
C GLY A 43 -23.92 8.82 9.17
N ALA A 44 -24.66 7.86 9.74
CA ALA A 44 -24.12 6.54 10.09
C ALA A 44 -23.65 5.75 8.86
N MET A 45 -24.42 5.78 7.76
CA MET A 45 -24.05 5.11 6.51
C MET A 45 -22.79 5.71 5.88
N ARG A 46 -22.67 7.04 5.88
CA ARG A 46 -21.46 7.75 5.41
C ARG A 46 -20.26 7.47 6.31
N SER A 47 -20.47 7.40 7.62
CA SER A 47 -19.44 7.01 8.60
C SER A 47 -18.93 5.59 8.34
N LEU A 48 -19.82 4.63 8.11
CA LEU A 48 -19.44 3.25 7.78
C LEU A 48 -18.68 3.14 6.45
N GLN A 49 -19.02 3.95 5.45
CA GLN A 49 -18.27 3.99 4.18
C GLN A 49 -16.84 4.53 4.37
N LEU A 50 -16.69 5.58 5.19
CA LEU A 50 -15.38 6.11 5.57
C LEU A 50 -14.58 5.09 6.39
N GLN A 51 -15.21 4.43 7.36
CA GLN A 51 -14.60 3.39 8.19
C GLN A 51 -14.12 2.20 7.35
N ARG A 52 -14.93 1.70 6.40
CA ARG A 52 -14.52 0.58 5.52
C ARG A 52 -13.26 0.90 4.70
N ARG A 53 -13.16 2.12 4.17
CA ARG A 53 -11.95 2.57 3.47
C ARG A 53 -10.74 2.62 4.41
N GLN A 54 -10.96 3.06 5.65
CA GLN A 54 -9.91 3.15 6.65
C GLN A 54 -9.48 1.79 7.21
N THR A 55 -10.39 0.82 7.31
CA THR A 55 -10.07 -0.56 7.71
C THR A 55 -9.14 -1.23 6.70
N HIS A 56 -9.45 -1.14 5.41
CA HIS A 56 -8.57 -1.70 4.37
C HIS A 56 -7.18 -1.06 4.34
N ALA A 57 -7.09 0.27 4.49
CA ALA A 57 -5.81 0.95 4.62
C ALA A 57 -5.02 0.47 5.86
N SER A 58 -5.72 0.23 6.98
CA SER A 58 -5.10 -0.28 8.21
C SER A 58 -4.60 -1.72 8.06
N GLU A 59 -5.29 -2.58 7.31
CA GLU A 59 -4.87 -3.97 7.08
C GLU A 59 -3.56 -4.03 6.30
N GLU A 60 -3.40 -3.21 5.26
CA GLU A 60 -2.15 -3.11 4.51
C GLU A 60 -1.00 -2.56 5.36
N GLU A 61 -1.27 -1.59 6.24
CA GLU A 61 -0.29 -1.06 7.17
C GLU A 61 0.13 -2.12 8.20
N VAL A 62 -0.79 -2.94 8.70
CA VAL A 62 -0.51 -4.06 9.62
C VAL A 62 0.36 -5.12 8.94
N LEU A 63 0.05 -5.51 7.71
CA LEU A 63 0.86 -6.48 6.96
C LEU A 63 2.27 -5.95 6.68
N ARG A 64 2.40 -4.66 6.31
CA ARG A 64 3.71 -4.01 6.13
C ARG A 64 4.51 -3.96 7.43
N ALA A 65 3.87 -3.61 8.55
CA ALA A 65 4.50 -3.60 9.87
C ALA A 65 4.94 -5.00 10.30
N MET A 66 4.12 -6.03 10.06
CA MET A 66 4.48 -7.42 10.36
C MET A 66 5.69 -7.88 9.54
N ARG A 67 5.70 -7.61 8.23
CA ARG A 67 6.86 -7.89 7.36
C ARG A 67 8.13 -7.21 7.89
N TYR A 68 8.04 -5.95 8.31
CA TYR A 68 9.17 -5.21 8.87
C TYR A 68 9.71 -5.89 10.15
N ASN A 69 8.82 -6.27 11.07
CA ASN A 69 9.21 -6.97 12.30
C ASN A 69 9.87 -8.33 12.03
N LEU A 70 9.33 -9.10 11.08
CA LEU A 70 9.92 -10.38 10.70
C LEU A 70 11.30 -10.20 10.04
N MET A 71 11.49 -9.13 9.26
CA MET A 71 12.79 -8.82 8.67
C MET A 71 13.82 -8.41 9.73
N ILE A 72 13.42 -7.60 10.73
CA ILE A 72 14.29 -7.29 11.87
C ILE A 72 14.70 -8.57 12.60
N LEU A 73 13.76 -9.50 12.83
CA LEU A 73 14.07 -10.78 13.47
C LEU A 73 15.05 -11.61 12.61
N ALA A 74 14.90 -11.58 11.29
CA ALA A 74 15.82 -12.24 10.37
C ALA A 74 17.21 -11.60 10.37
N LEU A 75 17.32 -10.28 10.54
CA LEU A 75 18.59 -9.57 10.69
C LEU A 75 19.28 -9.87 12.04
N GLN A 76 18.51 -10.04 13.12
CA GLN A 76 19.06 -10.47 14.42
C GLN A 76 19.52 -11.93 14.43
N HIS A 77 18.89 -12.74 13.58
CA HIS A 77 19.17 -14.16 13.42
C HIS A 77 19.39 -14.45 11.95
N GLU A 78 20.52 -13.98 11.44
CA GLU A 78 20.89 -13.99 10.03
C GLU A 78 20.77 -15.39 9.35
N LYS A 79 20.75 -16.48 10.13
CA LYS A 79 20.39 -17.84 9.67
C LYS A 79 19.00 -17.94 9.00
N TYR A 80 18.10 -16.99 9.23
CA TYR A 80 16.77 -16.94 8.63
C TYR A 80 16.75 -16.18 7.31
N LEU A 81 17.80 -15.44 6.93
CA LEU A 81 17.85 -14.70 5.67
C LEU A 81 17.65 -15.58 4.43
N PRO A 82 18.18 -16.83 4.35
CA PRO A 82 17.91 -17.69 3.21
C PRO A 82 16.42 -18.02 2.99
N LEU A 83 15.60 -18.00 4.05
CA LEU A 83 14.15 -18.22 3.94
C LEU A 83 13.44 -17.07 3.21
N TRP A 84 14.08 -15.90 3.12
CA TRP A 84 13.59 -14.73 2.39
C TRP A 84 14.04 -14.70 0.92
N GLY A 85 14.66 -15.79 0.43
CA GLY A 85 15.09 -15.90 -0.97
C GLY A 85 16.50 -15.37 -1.23
N PHE A 86 17.25 -14.97 -0.19
CA PHE A 86 18.67 -14.66 -0.35
C PHE A 86 19.47 -15.94 -0.60
N PRO A 87 20.31 -16.01 -1.65
CA PRO A 87 21.02 -17.24 -1.97
C PRO A 87 22.03 -17.57 -0.87
N PRO A 88 22.07 -18.84 -0.40
CA PRO A 88 22.97 -19.24 0.67
C PRO A 88 24.46 -19.19 0.29
N SER A 89 24.77 -18.96 -0.99
CA SER A 89 26.13 -18.73 -1.49
C SER A 89 26.68 -17.34 -1.17
N LEU A 90 25.83 -16.37 -0.80
CA LEU A 90 26.28 -15.04 -0.39
C LEU A 90 26.83 -15.07 1.03
N PRO A 91 27.89 -14.27 1.33
CA PRO A 91 28.29 -13.99 2.69
C PRO A 91 27.12 -13.46 3.51
N GLN A 92 27.04 -13.90 4.76
CA GLN A 92 25.95 -13.59 5.66
C GLN A 92 25.76 -12.08 5.88
N GLU A 93 26.87 -11.36 6.02
CA GLU A 93 26.93 -9.90 6.10
C GLU A 93 26.35 -9.24 4.84
N GLU A 94 26.64 -9.77 3.65
CA GLU A 94 26.11 -9.22 2.40
C GLU A 94 24.60 -9.45 2.27
N MET A 95 24.10 -10.61 2.71
CA MET A 95 22.66 -10.87 2.77
C MET A 95 21.96 -9.88 3.72
N ALA A 96 22.56 -9.60 4.88
CA ALA A 96 22.01 -8.64 5.85
C ALA A 96 21.97 -7.22 5.29
N LEU A 97 23.04 -6.80 4.59
CA LEU A 97 23.09 -5.49 3.92
C LEU A 97 22.02 -5.37 2.83
N ARG A 98 21.85 -6.39 1.98
CA ARG A 98 20.82 -6.40 0.93
C ARG A 98 19.41 -6.38 1.52
N ALA A 99 19.17 -7.11 2.61
CA ALA A 99 17.90 -7.08 3.33
C ALA A 99 17.60 -5.69 3.92
N TYR A 100 18.61 -5.05 4.53
CA TYR A 100 18.49 -3.70 5.05
C TYR A 100 18.24 -2.67 3.95
N LEU A 101 18.91 -2.79 2.80
CA LEU A 101 18.64 -1.96 1.61
C LEU A 101 17.18 -2.09 1.16
N GLY A 102 16.64 -3.31 1.10
CA GLY A 102 15.22 -3.52 0.80
C GLY A 102 14.27 -2.79 1.76
N MET A 103 14.62 -2.73 3.06
CA MET A 103 13.86 -1.97 4.06
C MET A 103 14.00 -0.45 3.82
N MET A 104 15.19 0.05 3.50
CA MET A 104 15.41 1.46 3.17
C MET A 104 14.60 1.90 1.95
N PHE A 105 14.60 1.13 0.87
CA PHE A 105 13.80 1.45 -0.31
C PHE A 105 12.29 1.41 -0.02
N SER A 106 11.84 0.46 0.80
CA SER A 106 10.45 0.42 1.26
C SER A 106 10.07 1.66 2.08
N TYR A 107 11.00 2.15 2.92
CA TYR A 107 10.85 3.40 3.65
C TYR A 107 10.77 4.62 2.72
N PHE A 108 11.64 4.68 1.69
CA PHE A 108 11.63 5.76 0.71
C PHE A 108 10.31 5.82 -0.08
N GLU A 109 9.85 4.66 -0.55
CA GLU A 109 8.59 4.54 -1.26
C GLU A 109 7.40 5.01 -0.40
N ALA A 110 7.34 4.56 0.87
CA ALA A 110 6.31 4.99 1.80
C ALA A 110 6.39 6.50 2.12
N GLY A 111 7.60 7.04 2.23
CA GLY A 111 7.85 8.47 2.44
C GLY A 111 7.34 9.32 1.28
N LEU A 112 7.61 8.90 0.04
CA LEU A 112 7.09 9.55 -1.17
C LEU A 112 5.56 9.44 -1.26
N ARG A 113 5.01 8.24 -1.04
CA ARG A 113 3.57 7.96 -1.14
C ARG A 113 2.76 8.86 -0.21
N ASN A 114 3.25 9.04 1.01
CA ASN A 114 2.57 9.82 2.04
C ASN A 114 2.98 11.31 2.05
N GLY A 115 3.81 11.75 1.10
CA GLY A 115 4.30 13.12 1.01
C GLY A 115 5.18 13.57 2.18
N ARG A 116 5.71 12.61 2.97
CA ARG A 116 6.59 12.87 4.12
C ARG A 116 8.06 13.00 3.74
N MET A 117 8.41 12.60 2.52
CA MET A 117 9.75 12.74 1.98
C MET A 117 9.66 13.44 0.62
N THR A 118 10.48 14.47 0.44
CA THR A 118 10.56 15.20 -0.82
C THR A 118 11.49 14.50 -1.81
N GLU A 119 11.32 14.78 -3.11
CA GLU A 119 12.23 14.25 -4.14
C GLU A 119 13.68 14.71 -3.92
N ARG A 120 13.88 15.92 -3.39
CA ARG A 120 15.21 16.46 -3.07
C ARG A 120 15.91 15.69 -1.95
N GLU A 121 15.17 15.35 -0.89
CA GLU A 121 15.70 14.53 0.21
C GLU A 121 16.04 13.11 -0.25
N LEU A 122 15.17 12.54 -1.10
CA LEU A 122 15.43 11.24 -1.71
C LEU A 122 16.65 11.26 -2.62
N ASP A 123 16.78 12.29 -3.46
CA ASP A 123 17.91 12.45 -4.37
C ASP A 123 19.25 12.48 -3.60
N GLN A 124 19.31 13.24 -2.52
CA GLN A 124 20.49 13.28 -1.64
C GLN A 124 20.77 11.93 -0.96
N SER A 125 19.72 11.23 -0.53
CA SER A 125 19.86 9.92 0.14
C SER A 125 20.38 8.86 -0.83
N LEU A 126 19.85 8.82 -2.05
CA LEU A 126 20.25 7.89 -3.10
C LEU A 126 21.65 8.20 -3.65
N SER A 127 22.00 9.49 -3.76
CA SER A 127 23.35 9.90 -4.12
C SER A 127 24.37 9.23 -3.19
N ASN A 128 24.21 9.34 -1.87
CA ASN A 128 25.10 8.70 -0.91
C ASN A 128 25.04 7.16 -0.99
N LEU A 129 23.85 6.60 -1.13
CA LEU A 129 23.65 5.14 -1.16
C LEU A 129 24.38 4.48 -2.33
N PHE A 130 24.33 5.09 -3.51
CA PHE A 130 24.93 4.53 -4.73
C PHE A 130 26.43 4.76 -4.87
N HIS A 131 27.08 5.44 -3.92
CA HIS A 131 28.54 5.38 -3.81
C HIS A 131 29.01 3.98 -3.39
N ILE A 132 28.17 3.25 -2.64
CA ILE A 132 28.49 1.91 -2.14
C ILE A 132 28.15 0.86 -3.20
N LYS A 133 29.07 -0.07 -3.46
CA LYS A 133 28.89 -1.13 -4.47
C LYS A 133 27.63 -1.97 -4.23
N VAL A 134 27.40 -2.41 -3.00
CA VAL A 134 26.22 -3.22 -2.63
C VAL A 134 24.90 -2.49 -2.92
N GLY A 135 24.88 -1.16 -2.82
CA GLY A 135 23.70 -0.35 -3.16
C GLY A 135 23.39 -0.35 -4.66
N ARG A 136 24.44 -0.27 -5.51
CA ARG A 136 24.29 -0.36 -6.97
C ARG A 136 23.89 -1.76 -7.41
N ASP A 137 24.54 -2.78 -6.86
CA ASP A 137 24.24 -4.20 -7.17
C ASP A 137 22.78 -4.51 -6.78
N PHE A 138 22.35 -4.08 -5.59
CA PHE A 138 20.95 -4.20 -5.16
C PHE A 138 19.98 -3.52 -6.13
N TRP A 139 20.29 -2.29 -6.58
CA TRP A 139 19.44 -1.56 -7.51
C TRP A 139 19.34 -2.26 -8.87
N HIS A 140 20.46 -2.75 -9.41
CA HIS A 140 20.44 -3.53 -10.65
C HIS A 140 19.57 -4.78 -10.54
N ASP A 141 19.61 -5.47 -9.39
CA ASP A 141 18.83 -6.69 -9.17
C ASP A 141 17.31 -6.42 -9.02
N HIS A 142 16.90 -5.25 -8.52
CA HIS A 142 15.50 -4.99 -8.10
C HIS A 142 14.80 -3.87 -8.88
N ARG A 143 15.51 -3.12 -9.73
CA ARG A 143 15.00 -1.97 -10.46
C ARG A 143 13.66 -2.24 -11.16
N ASP A 144 13.57 -3.36 -11.86
CA ASP A 144 12.41 -3.68 -12.68
C ASP A 144 11.15 -3.90 -11.82
N VAL A 145 11.31 -4.44 -10.60
CA VAL A 145 10.21 -4.59 -9.63
C VAL A 145 9.55 -3.24 -9.32
N TYR A 146 10.34 -2.18 -9.16
CA TYR A 146 9.79 -0.84 -8.85
C TYR A 146 9.11 -0.20 -10.07
N LEU A 147 9.69 -0.39 -11.26
CA LEU A 147 9.13 0.15 -12.50
C LEU A 147 7.84 -0.54 -12.93
N GLU A 148 7.73 -1.84 -12.67
CA GLU A 148 6.58 -2.66 -13.04
C GLU A 148 5.50 -2.72 -11.94
N SER A 149 5.76 -2.20 -10.74
CA SER A 149 4.86 -2.27 -9.58
C SER A 149 3.47 -1.65 -9.79
N GLY A 150 3.30 -0.74 -10.75
CA GLY A 150 2.06 0.02 -10.96
C GLY A 150 1.80 1.12 -9.92
N ASP A 151 2.57 1.21 -8.83
CA ASP A 151 2.45 2.30 -7.84
C ASP A 151 3.20 3.55 -8.35
N PRO A 152 2.52 4.72 -8.50
CA PRO A 152 3.15 5.96 -8.91
C PRO A 152 4.36 6.38 -8.05
N SER A 153 4.35 6.03 -6.76
CA SER A 153 5.41 6.35 -5.79
C SER A 153 6.65 5.49 -6.02
N ALA A 154 6.46 4.20 -6.29
CA ALA A 154 7.53 3.26 -6.61
C ALA A 154 8.16 3.57 -7.97
N VAL A 155 7.35 3.86 -8.98
CA VAL A 155 7.86 4.30 -10.31
C VAL A 155 8.63 5.62 -10.19
N ARG A 156 8.17 6.54 -9.35
CA ARG A 156 8.87 7.81 -9.10
C ARG A 156 10.20 7.60 -8.38
N LEU A 157 10.23 6.77 -7.35
CA LEU A 157 11.46 6.34 -6.68
C LEU A 157 12.46 5.76 -7.70
N ALA A 158 12.00 4.87 -8.58
CA ALA A 158 12.84 4.25 -9.59
C ALA A 158 13.44 5.26 -10.56
N ARG A 159 12.64 6.20 -11.06
CA ARG A 159 13.14 7.26 -11.95
C ARG A 159 14.20 8.14 -11.29
N ILE A 160 14.05 8.42 -10.00
CA ILE A 160 15.06 9.21 -9.25
C ILE A 160 16.33 8.37 -9.05
N ALA A 161 16.18 7.09 -8.68
CA ALA A 161 17.31 6.19 -8.50
C ALA A 161 18.13 5.99 -9.78
N ASP A 162 17.47 5.89 -10.94
CA ASP A 162 18.13 5.76 -12.24
C ASP A 162 19.00 6.94 -12.64
N ARG A 163 18.73 8.14 -12.10
CA ARG A 163 19.61 9.31 -12.35
C ARG A 163 20.99 9.13 -11.72
N HIS A 164 21.07 8.37 -10.63
CA HIS A 164 22.31 8.12 -9.89
C HIS A 164 22.95 6.78 -10.25
N CYS A 165 22.14 5.78 -10.58
CA CYS A 165 22.59 4.45 -11.00
C CYS A 165 21.83 4.04 -12.26
N PRO A 166 22.23 4.55 -13.45
CA PRO A 166 21.56 4.21 -14.69
C PRO A 166 21.67 2.70 -14.97
N PRO A 167 20.74 2.11 -15.72
CA PRO A 167 20.87 0.72 -16.15
C PRO A 167 22.20 0.56 -16.88
N ALA A 168 22.90 -0.55 -16.62
CA ALA A 168 24.06 -0.91 -17.42
C ALA A 168 23.57 -0.98 -18.87
N SER A 169 23.98 -0.01 -19.69
CA SER A 169 23.74 -0.08 -21.13
C SER A 169 24.28 -1.43 -21.59
N ARG A 170 23.51 -2.14 -22.41
CA ARG A 170 23.86 -3.42 -23.04
C ARG A 170 25.02 -3.23 -24.04
N THR A 171 26.12 -2.67 -23.57
CA THR A 171 27.31 -2.20 -24.29
C THR A 171 28.56 -2.85 -23.70
N ASP A 172 28.41 -4.11 -23.28
CA ASP A 172 29.49 -5.10 -23.33
C ASP A 172 29.05 -6.16 -24.36
N GLU A 173 28.80 -5.71 -25.60
CA GLU A 173 28.96 -6.61 -26.73
C GLU A 173 30.47 -6.87 -26.80
N PRO A 174 30.94 -8.10 -26.52
CA PRO A 174 32.36 -8.40 -26.65
C PRO A 174 32.71 -8.04 -28.09
N ALA A 175 33.68 -7.13 -28.25
CA ALA A 175 34.17 -6.67 -29.53
C ALA A 175 34.15 -7.84 -30.51
N ALA A 176 33.24 -7.78 -31.48
CA ALA A 176 33.21 -8.70 -32.60
C ALA A 176 34.59 -8.58 -33.23
N GLY A 177 35.49 -9.49 -32.86
CA GLY A 177 36.75 -9.68 -33.53
C GLY A 177 36.43 -9.85 -35.00
N PRO A 178 37.20 -9.24 -35.91
CA PRO A 178 36.91 -9.34 -37.33
C PRO A 178 36.79 -10.82 -37.68
N HIS A 179 35.61 -11.21 -38.16
CA HIS A 179 35.36 -12.52 -38.69
C HIS A 179 36.44 -12.83 -39.73
N ASP A 180 37.35 -13.75 -39.39
CA ASP A 180 38.24 -14.39 -40.35
C ASP A 180 37.40 -15.33 -41.22
N VAL A 181 36.71 -14.73 -42.20
CA VAL A 181 36.07 -15.42 -43.31
C VAL A 181 37.15 -15.61 -44.37
N SER A 182 38.07 -16.55 -44.16
CA SER A 182 38.95 -17.06 -45.21
C SER A 182 39.65 -18.34 -44.78
N ARG A 183 39.05 -19.50 -45.11
CA ARG A 183 39.71 -20.67 -45.74
C ARG A 183 38.93 -21.97 -45.45
N THR A 184 37.75 -22.08 -46.05
CA THR A 184 37.20 -23.37 -46.45
C THR A 184 37.05 -23.37 -47.97
N ARG A 185 38.06 -23.91 -48.64
CA ARG A 185 37.98 -24.54 -49.96
C ARG A 185 39.06 -25.62 -49.96
N ASP A 186 38.66 -26.86 -49.69
CA ASP A 186 38.22 -27.81 -50.72
C ASP A 186 39.44 -28.45 -51.41
N VAL A 187 39.85 -29.61 -50.89
CA VAL A 187 40.46 -30.66 -51.71
C VAL A 187 39.86 -31.99 -51.26
N THR A 188 38.86 -32.35 -52.03
CA THR A 188 38.33 -33.68 -52.30
C THR A 188 39.44 -34.68 -52.68
N GLY A 189 39.25 -35.96 -52.32
CA GLY A 189 40.06 -37.11 -52.77
C GLY A 189 40.54 -37.95 -51.58
N ASN A 190 39.75 -38.89 -51.07
CA ASN A 190 39.44 -40.19 -51.65
C ASN A 190 40.70 -40.95 -52.12
N ASP A 191 40.99 -42.03 -51.37
CA ASP A 191 41.83 -43.22 -51.60
C ASP A 191 42.39 -43.47 -53.02
N PRO A 192 43.55 -44.18 -53.18
CA PRO A 192 43.68 -45.56 -52.68
C PRO A 192 45.11 -46.06 -52.29
N GLY A 193 45.17 -47.19 -51.56
CA GLY A 193 46.37 -48.03 -51.46
C GLY A 193 46.40 -48.98 -50.28
#